data_AF-A0A957JJW4-F1
#
_entry.id   AF-A0A957JJW4-F1
#
_cell.length_a   1.000
_cell.length_b   1.000
_cell.length_c   1.000
_cell.angle_alpha   90.00
_cell.angle_beta   90.00
_cell.angle_gamma   90.00
#
_symmetry.space_group_name_H-M   'P 1'
#
loop_
_entity.id
_entity.type
_entity.pdbx_description
1 polymer ?
#
loop_
_entity_poly.entity_id
_entity_poly.type
_entity_poly.pdbx_seq_one_letter_code
_entity_poly.pdbx_strand_id
1 'polypeptide(L)' 'MSTMHLTPIGTIHSPYKVRGDAPRQGRLSDNEITLEIFPQFTAALKDISRSSHLIVLYWGDRANREILQSKTP' A
#
# COMPACT_ATOMS: atom_id res chain seq x y z
N MET A 1 -22.81 -17.19 -1.88
CA MET A 1 -21.48 -16.65 -1.50
C MET A 1 -21.56 -15.14 -1.56
N SER A 2 -21.14 -14.44 -0.51
CA SER A 2 -21.10 -12.98 -0.51
C SER A 2 -19.81 -12.51 -1.17
N THR A 3 -19.90 -11.65 -2.17
CA THR A 3 -18.76 -10.99 -2.80
C THR A 3 -18.26 -9.85 -1.90
N MET A 4 -16.94 -9.79 -1.71
CA MET A 4 -16.28 -8.69 -1.00
C MET A 4 -15.77 -7.67 -2.02
N HIS A 5 -16.10 -6.40 -1.79
CA HIS A 5 -15.61 -5.28 -2.59
C HIS A 5 -14.65 -4.44 -1.76
N LEU A 6 -13.57 -3.98 -2.39
CA LEU A 6 -12.62 -3.05 -1.78
C LEU A 6 -12.85 -1.66 -2.37
N THR A 7 -13.00 -0.67 -1.49
CA THR A 7 -13.06 0.74 -1.87
C THR A 7 -11.72 1.39 -1.53
N PRO A 8 -10.97 1.92 -2.51
CA PRO A 8 -9.72 2.62 -2.21
C PRO A 8 -10.01 3.89 -1.39
N ILE A 9 -9.18 4.14 -0.38
CA ILE A 9 -9.29 5.32 0.50
C ILE A 9 -8.26 6.40 0.19
N GLY A 10 -7.39 6.17 -0.79
CA GLY A 10 -6.24 7.00 -1.07
C GLY A 10 -5.34 6.45 -2.16
N THR A 11 -4.22 7.13 -2.39
CA THR A 11 -3.19 6.78 -3.37
C THR A 11 -1.80 6.84 -2.75
N ILE A 12 -0.91 5.95 -3.18
CA ILE A 12 0.50 5.93 -2.74
C ILE A 12 1.35 6.62 -3.80
N HIS A 13 2.08 7.66 -3.40
CA HIS A 13 3.09 8.32 -4.22
C HIS A 13 4.48 7.86 -3.80
N SER A 14 5.19 7.21 -4.72
CA SER A 14 6.53 6.68 -4.50
C SER A 14 7.46 6.97 -5.68
N PRO A 15 8.78 6.90 -5.48
CA PRO A 15 9.75 7.02 -6.57
C PRO A 15 9.73 5.80 -7.50
N TYR A 16 9.17 4.66 -7.08
CA TYR A 16 9.14 3.41 -7.83
C TYR A 16 8.12 3.48 -8.98
N LYS A 17 8.55 3.30 -10.22
CA LYS A 17 7.68 3.45 -11.40
C LYS A 17 7.38 2.11 -12.07
N VAL A 18 8.36 1.23 -12.12
CA VAL A 18 8.24 -0.09 -12.73
C VAL A 18 8.43 -1.23 -11.74
N ARG A 19 7.97 -2.42 -12.13
CA ARG A 19 8.12 -3.63 -11.33
C ARG A 19 9.61 -3.97 -11.22
N GLY A 20 10.15 -4.00 -10.01
CA GLY A 20 11.57 -4.22 -9.75
C GLY A 20 12.27 -3.02 -9.11
N ASP A 21 11.75 -1.80 -9.29
CA ASP A 21 12.28 -0.60 -8.63
C ASP A 21 12.04 -0.63 -7.12
N ALA A 22 10.86 -1.11 -6.72
CA ALA A 22 10.48 -1.18 -5.32
C ALA A 22 11.33 -2.24 -4.58
N PRO A 23 11.79 -1.95 -3.35
CA PRO A 23 12.57 -2.90 -2.57
C PRO A 23 11.74 -4.13 -2.23
N ARG A 24 12.41 -5.29 -2.08
CA ARG A 24 11.74 -6.54 -1.65
C ARG A 24 11.04 -6.38 -0.30
N GLN A 25 11.59 -5.56 0.58
CA GLN A 25 10.97 -5.16 1.84
C GLN A 25 11.18 -3.65 2.04
N GLY A 26 10.11 -2.92 2.39
CA GLY A 26 10.18 -1.47 2.61
C GLY A 26 11.23 -1.05 3.64
N ARG A 27 11.46 -1.85 4.69
CA ARG A 27 12.48 -1.61 5.73
C ARG A 27 13.92 -1.57 5.19
N LEU A 28 14.17 -2.10 3.99
CA LEU A 28 15.50 -2.11 3.37
C LEU A 28 15.77 -0.85 2.53
N SER A 29 14.90 0.15 2.62
CA SER A 29 14.97 1.40 1.85
C SER A 29 14.74 2.59 2.76
N ASP A 30 15.51 3.65 2.53
CA ASP A 30 15.35 4.95 3.20
C ASP A 30 14.50 5.95 2.39
N ASN A 31 13.99 5.54 1.22
CA ASN A 31 13.12 6.40 0.41
C ASN A 31 11.83 6.76 1.14
N GLU A 32 11.52 8.05 1.18
CA GLU A 32 10.23 8.54 1.64
C GLU A 32 9.12 8.29 0.60
N ILE A 33 7.93 8.01 1.11
CA ILE A 33 6.71 7.87 0.31
C ILE A 33 5.61 8.73 0.91
N THR A 34 4.66 9.15 0.10
CA THR A 34 3.49 9.91 0.56
C THR A 34 2.22 9.09 0.38
N LEU A 35 1.43 8.97 1.45
CA LEU A 35 0.09 8.38 1.42
C LEU A 35 -0.91 9.52 1.31
N GLU A 36 -1.48 9.71 0.13
CA GLU A 36 -2.58 10.66 -0.08
C GLU A 36 -3.90 9.99 0.32
N ILE A 37 -4.67 10.62 1.20
CA ILE A 37 -5.98 10.13 1.65
C ILE A 37 -7.07 10.99 1.02
N PHE A 38 -8.10 10.35 0.43
CA PHE A 38 -9.15 11.09 -0.24
C PHE A 38 -9.97 11.95 0.75
N PRO A 39 -10.48 13.13 0.32
CA PRO A 39 -11.11 14.10 1.21
C PRO A 39 -12.25 13.54 2.08
N GLN A 40 -13.05 12.60 1.55
CA GLN A 40 -14.16 11.97 2.28
C GLN A 40 -13.72 11.12 3.47
N PHE A 41 -12.44 10.74 3.55
CA PHE A 41 -11.88 9.93 4.64
C PHE A 41 -10.99 10.72 5.60
N THR A 42 -10.76 12.01 5.38
CA THR A 42 -9.84 12.83 6.20
C THR A 42 -10.19 12.81 7.68
N ALA A 43 -11.48 12.81 8.04
CA ALA A 43 -11.92 12.77 9.43
C ALA A 43 -11.44 11.50 10.18
N ALA A 44 -11.21 10.39 9.47
CA ALA A 44 -10.73 9.14 10.04
C ALA A 44 -9.23 9.21 10.41
N LEU A 45 -8.50 10.25 10.00
CA LEU A 45 -7.10 10.47 10.37
C LEU A 45 -6.94 11.10 11.76
N LYS A 46 -8.03 11.27 12.51
CA LYS A 46 -7.99 11.75 13.89
C LYS A 46 -6.96 10.96 14.70
N ASP A 47 -6.09 11.68 15.40
CA ASP A 47 -5.03 11.14 16.26
C ASP A 47 -3.94 10.31 15.56
N ILE A 48 -3.89 10.27 14.22
CA ILE A 48 -2.89 9.48 13.48
C ILE A 48 -1.44 9.87 13.83
N SER A 49 -1.20 11.15 14.15
CA SER A 49 0.11 11.68 14.55
C SER A 49 0.59 11.18 15.91
N ARG A 50 -0.27 10.53 16.71
CA ARG A 50 0.13 9.91 17.98
C ARG A 50 0.81 8.56 17.79
N SER A 51 0.68 7.97 16.60
CA SER A 51 1.30 6.69 16.25
C SER A 51 2.65 6.94 15.58
N SER A 52 3.72 6.35 16.11
CA SER A 52 5.04 6.40 15.48
C SER A 52 5.16 5.49 14.25
N HIS A 53 4.31 4.45 14.18
CA HIS A 53 4.31 3.47 13.11
C HIS A 53 2.88 3.14 12.71
N LEU A 54 2.68 2.86 11.41
CA LEU A 54 1.38 2.51 10.83
C LEU A 54 1.52 1.19 10.06
N ILE A 55 0.47 0.37 10.10
CA ILE A 55 0.32 -0.74 9.18
C ILE A 55 -0.46 -0.23 7.97
N VAL A 56 0.15 -0.30 6.79
CA VAL A 56 -0.46 0.14 5.54
C VAL A 56 -0.83 -1.09 4.72
N LEU A 57 -2.11 -1.28 4.49
CA LEU A 57 -2.63 -2.29 3.56
C LEU A 57 -2.92 -1.59 2.23
N TYR A 58 -2.35 -2.12 1.16
CA TYR A 58 -2.52 -1.55 -0.17
C TYR A 58 -2.87 -2.63 -1.19
N TRP A 59 -3.43 -2.18 -2.30
CA TRP A 59 -3.75 -3.05 -3.41
C TRP A 59 -2.58 -3.10 -4.40
N GLY A 60 -1.98 -4.28 -4.57
CA GLY A 60 -1.02 -4.53 -5.64
C GLY A 60 -1.74 -4.64 -6.99
N ASP A 61 -2.11 -3.51 -7.57
CA ASP A 61 -2.88 -3.37 -8.80
C ASP A 61 -2.30 -4.14 -10.00
N ARG A 62 -0.97 -4.28 -10.06
CA ARG A 62 -0.25 -5.01 -11.12
C ARG A 62 0.08 -6.47 -10.78
N ALA A 63 -0.36 -6.99 -9.63
CA ALA A 63 -0.07 -8.37 -9.23
C ALA A 63 -0.91 -9.37 -10.04
N ASN A 64 -0.27 -10.44 -10.54
CA ASN A 64 -1.00 -11.52 -11.18
C ASN A 64 -1.66 -12.41 -10.10
N ARG A 65 -2.99 -12.48 -10.13
CA ARG A 65 -3.83 -13.18 -9.14
C ARG A 65 -4.07 -14.66 -9.47
N GLU A 66 -3.60 -15.12 -10.63
CA GLU A 66 -3.71 -16.52 -11.08
C GLU A 66 -2.50 -17.37 -10.67
N ILE A 67 -1.42 -16.74 -10.21
CA ILE A 67 -0.22 -17.45 -9.77
C ILE A 67 -0.48 -18.07 -8.38
N LEU A 68 -0.53 -19.41 -8.33
CA LEU A 68 -0.76 -20.16 -7.08
C LEU A 68 0.53 -20.68 -6.43
N GLN A 69 1.65 -20.62 -7.15
CA GLN A 69 2.96 -21.09 -6.67
C GLN A 69 4.04 -20.09 -7.03
N SER A 70 4.97 -19.87 -6.10
CA SER A 70 6.18 -19.08 -6.34
C SER A 70 7.39 -19.87 -5.91
N LYS A 71 8.54 -19.61 -6.54
CA LYS A 71 9.81 -20.12 -6.02
C LYS A 71 10.18 -19.25 -4.81
N THR A 72 10.34 -19.86 -3.65
CA THR A 72 10.82 -19.17 -2.45
C THR A 72 12.21 -18.60 -2.74
N PRO A 73 12.39 -17.28 -2.72
CA PRO A 73 13.67 -16.64 -2.99
C PRO A 73 14.42 -16.25 -1.72
#